data_AF-A0AAV5TH67-F1
#
_entry.id   AF-A0AAV5TH67-F1
#
_cell.length_a   1.000
_cell.length_b   1.000
_cell.length_c   1.000
_cell.angle_alpha   90.00
_cell.angle_beta   90.00
_cell.angle_gamma   90.00
#
_symmetry.space_group_name_H-M   'P 1'
#
loop_
_entity.id
_entity.type
_entity.pdbx_description
1 polymer ?
#
loop_
_entity_poly.entity_id
_entity_poly.type
_entity_poly.pdbx_seq_one_letter_code
_entity_poly.pdbx_strand_id
1 'polypeptide(L)'
;FSAEMMSQLATMSEEQRMELSWNVSDIFSWITFEDALIDMNVDLFKWNDILLGNCFTFNHRNLSFYYLARRPGDHGGVRASLKIDNSEYLPYIEYSSINVYVHSKSEDFYYESIGNSMTASEALLSITK
;
A
#
# COMPACT_ATOMS: atom_id res chain seq x y z
N PHE A 1 -14.81 -9.75 -9.64
CA PHE A 1 -15.19 -8.34 -9.82
C PHE A 1 -16.27 -8.25 -10.90
N SER A 2 -17.43 -7.65 -10.62
CA SER A 2 -18.50 -7.50 -11.63
C SER A 2 -18.26 -6.27 -12.51
N ALA A 3 -18.64 -6.35 -13.79
CA ALA A 3 -18.51 -5.25 -14.74
C ALA A 3 -19.33 -4.00 -14.32
N GLU A 4 -20.43 -4.22 -13.61
CA GLU A 4 -21.29 -3.14 -13.09
C GLU A 4 -20.59 -2.31 -12.02
N MET A 5 -19.88 -2.94 -11.08
CA MET A 5 -19.15 -2.22 -10.02
C MET A 5 -18.00 -1.40 -10.62
N MET A 6 -17.28 -1.97 -11.59
CA MET A 6 -16.24 -1.26 -12.34
C MET A 6 -16.80 -0.03 -13.07
N SER A 7 -17.96 -0.18 -13.73
CA SER A 7 -18.61 0.93 -14.42
C SER A 7 -19.02 2.04 -13.46
N GLN A 8 -19.46 1.72 -12.24
CA GLN A 8 -19.83 2.73 -11.25
C GLN A 8 -18.60 3.48 -10.73
N LEU A 9 -17.56 2.77 -10.30
CA LEU A 9 -16.31 3.36 -9.80
C LEU A 9 -15.61 4.23 -10.86
N ALA A 10 -15.70 3.84 -12.14
CA ALA A 10 -15.15 4.61 -13.24
C ALA A 10 -15.84 5.97 -13.47
N THR A 11 -17.09 6.13 -13.03
CA THR A 11 -17.83 7.41 -13.15
C THR A 11 -17.62 8.36 -11.97
N MET A 12 -17.06 7.87 -10.87
CA MET A 12 -16.77 8.66 -9.68
C MET A 12 -15.50 9.49 -9.88
N SER A 13 -15.39 10.63 -9.16
CA SER A 13 -14.12 11.35 -9.07
C SER A 13 -13.11 10.57 -8.21
N GLU A 14 -11.83 10.95 -8.28
CA GLU A 14 -10.80 10.34 -7.43
C GLU A 14 -11.08 10.59 -5.95
N GLU A 15 -11.50 11.79 -5.57
CA GLU A 15 -11.83 12.15 -4.20
C GLU A 15 -12.97 11.29 -3.65
N GLN A 16 -14.02 11.07 -4.45
CA GLN A 16 -15.14 10.21 -4.06
C GLN A 16 -14.70 8.76 -3.82
N ARG A 17 -13.82 8.23 -4.69
CA ARG A 17 -13.26 6.88 -4.48
C ARG A 17 -12.34 6.83 -3.26
N MET A 18 -11.58 7.89 -3.00
CA MET A 18 -10.69 7.98 -1.85
C MET A 18 -11.44 7.97 -0.52
N GLU A 19 -12.62 8.57 -0.47
CA GLU A 19 -13.51 8.60 0.70
C GLU A 19 -14.16 7.23 0.98
N LEU A 20 -14.44 6.45 -0.06
CA LEU A 20 -15.07 5.13 0.05
C LEU A 20 -14.08 3.99 0.37
N SER A 21 -12.79 4.21 0.15
CA SER A 21 -11.75 3.19 0.33
C SER A 21 -11.01 3.36 1.67
N TRP A 22 -10.27 2.33 2.09
CA TRP A 22 -9.57 2.30 3.37
C TRP A 22 -8.61 3.48 3.56
N ASN A 23 -8.58 4.03 4.76
CA ASN A 23 -7.61 5.04 5.17
C ASN A 23 -6.32 4.42 5.71
N VAL A 24 -5.30 5.26 5.87
CA VAL A 24 -3.98 4.82 6.34
C VAL A 24 -4.06 4.16 7.72
N SER A 25 -4.93 4.68 8.60
CA SER A 25 -5.19 4.13 9.93
C SER A 25 -5.90 2.79 9.92
N ASP A 26 -6.60 2.46 8.84
CA ASP A 26 -7.35 1.22 8.73
C ASP A 26 -6.39 0.08 8.39
N ILE A 27 -5.39 0.37 7.55
CA ILE A 27 -4.39 -0.59 7.08
C ILE A 27 -3.17 -0.67 8.01
N PHE A 28 -2.60 0.47 8.42
CA PHE A 28 -1.34 0.48 9.19
C PHE A 28 -1.58 0.61 10.68
N SER A 29 -1.00 -0.28 11.47
CA SER A 29 -0.83 -0.08 12.92
C SER A 29 0.42 0.75 13.21
N TRP A 30 1.52 0.44 12.51
CA TRP A 30 2.75 1.21 12.55
C TRP A 30 3.61 0.87 11.31
N ILE A 31 4.53 1.77 11.00
CA ILE A 31 5.58 1.59 10.00
C ILE A 31 6.88 2.22 10.50
N THR A 32 8.00 1.57 10.23
CA THR A 32 9.33 2.02 10.60
C THR A 32 10.29 1.86 9.44
N PHE A 33 11.30 2.73 9.39
CA PHE A 33 12.45 2.61 8.51
C PHE A 33 13.72 2.78 9.32
N GLU A 34 14.66 1.85 9.18
CA GLU A 34 15.85 1.75 10.05
C GLU A 34 15.51 1.78 11.54
N ASP A 35 14.45 1.04 11.93
CA ASP A 35 13.85 0.99 13.27
C ASP A 35 13.33 2.34 13.83
N ALA A 36 13.33 3.41 13.04
CA ALA A 36 12.70 4.68 13.39
C ALA A 36 11.25 4.72 12.89
N LEU A 37 10.31 5.16 13.75
CA LEU A 37 8.92 5.36 13.38
C LEU A 37 8.81 6.45 12.29
N ILE A 38 7.98 6.16 11.30
CA ILE A 38 7.65 7.06 10.19
C ILE A 38 6.28 7.69 10.46
N ASP A 39 6.08 8.96 10.08
CA ASP A 39 4.76 9.59 10.16
C ASP A 39 3.90 9.18 8.96
N MET A 40 2.94 8.31 9.20
CA MET A 40 2.06 7.75 8.17
C MET A 40 1.23 8.80 7.42
N ASN A 41 1.01 9.99 7.99
CA ASN A 41 0.22 11.04 7.34
C ASN A 41 1.08 11.96 6.46
N VAL A 42 2.40 11.94 6.65
CA VAL A 42 3.34 12.86 6.00
C VAL A 42 4.24 12.12 5.01
N ASP A 43 4.74 10.95 5.41
CA ASP A 43 5.77 10.21 4.69
C ASP A 43 5.21 9.13 3.74
N LEU A 44 3.90 8.88 3.78
CA LEU A 44 3.21 8.00 2.85
C LEU A 44 2.40 8.82 1.86
N PHE A 45 2.70 8.63 0.57
CA PHE A 45 1.91 9.22 -0.50
C PHE A 45 0.63 8.39 -0.70
N LYS A 46 -0.52 8.96 -0.35
CA LYS A 46 -1.85 8.38 -0.57
C LYS A 46 -2.37 8.76 -1.95
N TRP A 47 -2.85 7.77 -2.69
CA TRP A 47 -3.53 7.95 -3.98
C TRP A 47 -4.52 6.82 -4.22
N ASN A 48 -5.39 6.94 -5.23
CA ASN A 48 -6.43 5.93 -5.49
C ASN A 48 -6.33 5.31 -6.88
N ASP A 49 -6.28 3.98 -6.92
CA ASP A 49 -6.43 3.19 -8.13
C ASP A 49 -7.86 2.64 -8.22
N ILE A 50 -8.44 2.61 -9.42
CA ILE A 50 -9.83 2.19 -9.62
C ILE A 50 -10.05 0.72 -9.23
N LEU A 51 -9.02 -0.12 -9.34
CA LEU A 51 -9.08 -1.55 -9.05
C LEU A 51 -8.61 -1.88 -7.63
N LEU A 52 -7.56 -1.19 -7.15
CA LEU A 52 -6.96 -1.48 -5.84
C LEU A 52 -7.51 -0.63 -4.69
N GLY A 53 -8.21 0.46 -4.99
CA GLY A 53 -8.63 1.45 -4.00
C GLY A 53 -7.48 2.34 -3.56
N ASN A 54 -7.46 2.72 -2.28
CA ASN A 54 -6.42 3.58 -1.72
C ASN A 54 -5.10 2.83 -1.56
N CYS A 55 -4.08 3.37 -2.22
CA CYS A 55 -2.70 2.90 -2.18
C CYS A 55 -1.85 3.87 -1.35
N PHE A 56 -0.88 3.33 -0.61
CA PHE A 56 0.03 4.10 0.23
C PHE A 56 1.47 3.78 -0.15
N THR A 57 2.16 4.74 -0.74
CA THR A 57 3.53 4.54 -1.23
C THR A 57 4.53 5.24 -0.34
N PHE A 58 5.45 4.48 0.24
CA PHE A 58 6.59 5.00 0.97
C PHE A 58 7.69 5.48 0.02
N ASN A 59 8.37 6.58 0.36
CA ASN A 59 9.55 7.08 -0.36
C ASN A 59 9.30 7.44 -1.84
N HIS A 60 8.11 7.96 -2.16
CA HIS A 60 7.67 8.27 -3.52
C HIS A 60 7.00 9.65 -3.59
N ARG A 61 7.37 10.46 -4.60
CA ARG A 61 6.87 11.81 -4.98
C ARG A 61 6.67 12.82 -3.84
N ASN A 62 6.94 14.10 -4.11
CA ASN A 62 6.63 15.22 -3.20
C ASN A 62 7.17 15.15 -1.75
N LEU A 63 8.11 14.25 -1.46
CA LEU A 63 8.82 14.25 -0.19
C LEU A 63 9.89 15.34 -0.18
N SER A 64 10.05 16.00 0.96
CA SER A 64 11.11 16.99 1.19
C SER A 64 12.50 16.36 1.19
N PHE A 65 12.59 15.05 1.47
CA PHE A 65 13.80 14.24 1.39
C PHE A 65 13.46 12.78 1.05
N TYR A 66 14.47 12.01 0.67
CA TYR A 66 14.31 10.58 0.39
C TYR A 66 14.97 9.74 1.47
N TYR A 67 14.32 8.65 1.84
CA TYR A 67 14.86 7.64 2.73
C TYR A 67 15.87 6.77 1.97
N LEU A 68 17.10 6.71 2.47
CA LEU A 68 18.18 5.91 1.91
C LEU A 68 18.65 4.89 2.95
N ALA A 69 18.60 3.60 2.60
CA ALA A 69 19.05 2.54 3.49
C ALA A 69 20.57 2.61 3.64
N ARG A 70 21.05 2.68 4.88
CA ARG A 70 22.48 2.76 5.22
C ARG A 70 23.07 1.39 5.55
N ARG A 71 22.23 0.45 5.98
CA ARG A 71 22.62 -0.91 6.34
C ARG A 71 21.69 -1.92 5.68
N PRO A 72 22.21 -3.03 5.12
CA PRO A 72 21.38 -4.14 4.69
C PRO A 72 20.81 -4.88 5.92
N GLY A 73 19.72 -5.62 5.71
CA GLY A 73 19.05 -6.40 6.74
C GLY A 73 17.64 -5.91 7.05
N ASP A 74 16.92 -6.70 7.84
CA ASP A 74 15.56 -6.43 8.32
C ASP A 74 15.48 -5.10 9.10
N HIS A 75 16.43 -4.87 10.00
CA HIS A 75 16.55 -3.64 10.78
C HIS A 75 16.93 -2.41 9.96
N GLY A 76 17.48 -2.60 8.76
CA GLY A 76 17.87 -1.51 7.86
C GLY A 76 16.81 -1.16 6.81
N GLY A 77 15.73 -1.95 6.75
CA GLY A 77 14.68 -1.84 5.75
C GLY A 77 13.41 -1.16 6.27
N VAL A 78 12.35 -1.30 5.48
CA VAL A 78 10.98 -0.95 5.88
C VAL A 78 10.39 -2.12 6.65
N ARG A 79 9.80 -1.84 7.81
CA ARG A 79 8.99 -2.80 8.57
C ARG A 79 7.65 -2.15 8.85
N ALA A 80 6.57 -2.91 8.73
CA ALA A 80 5.24 -2.42 9.03
C ALA A 80 4.41 -3.53 9.69
N SER A 81 3.52 -3.11 10.60
CA SER A 81 2.44 -3.96 11.07
C SER A 81 1.15 -3.48 10.44
N LEU A 82 0.53 -4.38 9.69
CA LEU A 82 -0.67 -4.12 8.92
C LEU A 82 -1.85 -4.87 9.52
N LYS A 83 -3.04 -4.31 9.32
CA LYS A 83 -4.32 -4.88 9.74
C LYS A 83 -5.07 -5.31 8.50
N ILE A 84 -5.64 -6.50 8.59
CA ILE A 84 -6.56 -7.04 7.58
C ILE A 84 -7.82 -7.41 8.34
N ASP A 85 -8.93 -6.73 8.04
CA ASP A 85 -10.24 -7.05 8.60
C ASP A 85 -11.09 -7.76 7.55
N ASN A 86 -11.17 -9.09 7.66
CA ASN A 86 -11.90 -9.91 6.71
C ASN A 86 -13.41 -9.66 6.73
N SER A 87 -13.94 -9.05 7.79
CA SER A 87 -15.37 -8.75 7.91
C SER A 87 -15.81 -7.57 7.04
N GLU A 88 -14.87 -6.71 6.65
CA GLU A 88 -15.12 -5.56 5.77
C GLU A 88 -14.97 -5.88 4.28
N TYR A 89 -14.53 -7.09 3.93
CA TYR A 89 -14.40 -7.51 2.54
C TYR A 89 -15.77 -7.83 1.92
N LEU A 90 -15.87 -7.60 0.62
CA LEU A 90 -17.07 -7.94 -0.14
C LEU A 90 -17.32 -9.45 -0.11
N PRO A 91 -18.57 -9.93 0.00
CA PRO A 91 -18.88 -11.34 0.23
C PRO A 91 -18.37 -12.33 -0.83
N TYR A 92 -18.03 -11.82 -2.01
CA TYR A 92 -17.54 -12.61 -3.15
C TYR A 92 -16.02 -12.53 -3.32
N ILE A 93 -15.30 -11.84 -2.43
CA ILE A 93 -13.84 -11.87 -2.38
C ILE A 93 -13.43 -13.08 -1.54
N GLU A 94 -12.69 -14.00 -2.16
CA GLU A 94 -12.33 -15.28 -1.53
C GLU A 94 -11.14 -15.16 -0.57
N TYR A 95 -10.25 -14.18 -0.79
CA TYR A 95 -9.03 -14.01 0.00
C TYR A 95 -8.78 -12.55 0.33
N SER A 96 -8.46 -12.32 1.60
CA SER A 96 -8.03 -11.03 2.15
C SER A 96 -6.51 -10.98 2.18
N SER A 97 -5.91 -10.04 1.45
CA SER A 97 -4.45 -9.90 1.38
C SER A 97 -4.03 -8.45 1.28
N ILE A 98 -2.82 -8.15 1.75
CA ILE A 98 -2.12 -6.92 1.40
C ILE A 98 -1.26 -7.17 0.17
N ASN A 99 -1.42 -6.34 -0.86
CA ASN A 99 -0.55 -6.36 -2.03
C ASN A 99 0.59 -5.35 -1.83
N VAL A 100 1.83 -5.82 -1.92
CA VAL A 100 3.03 -5.00 -1.78
C VAL A 100 3.77 -4.97 -3.10
N TYR A 101 4.05 -3.76 -3.58
CA TYR A 101 4.77 -3.50 -4.82
C TYR A 101 6.06 -2.75 -4.51
N VAL A 102 7.13 -3.12 -5.21
CA VAL A 102 8.43 -2.45 -5.13
C VAL A 102 8.74 -1.90 -6.51
N HIS A 103 8.95 -0.59 -6.59
CA HIS A 103 9.23 0.11 -7.84
C HIS A 103 10.25 1.23 -7.61
N SER A 104 10.80 1.78 -8.69
CA SER A 104 11.69 2.93 -8.62
C SER A 104 10.94 4.17 -8.13
N LYS A 105 11.62 5.04 -7.37
CA LYS A 105 11.04 6.28 -6.83
C LYS A 105 10.50 7.24 -7.91
N SER A 106 10.99 7.13 -9.15
CA SER A 106 10.61 7.98 -10.28
C SER A 106 9.54 7.37 -11.18
N GLU A 107 9.19 6.11 -10.96
CA GLU A 107 8.26 5.35 -11.80
C GLU A 107 6.91 5.26 -11.11
N ASP A 108 5.86 5.30 -11.92
CA ASP A 108 4.53 4.92 -11.50
C ASP A 108 4.40 3.40 -11.47
N PHE A 109 3.57 2.89 -10.56
CA PHE A 109 3.14 1.50 -10.59
C PHE A 109 1.70 1.42 -11.08
N TYR A 110 1.37 0.28 -11.68
CA TYR A 110 0.01 -0.05 -12.13
C TYR A 110 -0.41 -1.37 -11.50
N TYR A 111 -1.71 -1.63 -11.39
CA TYR A 111 -2.23 -2.88 -10.81
C TYR A 111 -1.67 -4.16 -11.48
N GLU A 112 -1.30 -4.06 -12.76
CA GLU A 112 -0.70 -5.13 -13.58
C GLU A 112 0.79 -5.38 -13.28
N SER A 113 1.39 -4.52 -12.46
CA SER A 113 2.81 -4.65 -12.08
C SER A 113 3.03 -5.91 -11.25
N ILE A 114 4.26 -6.42 -11.28
CA ILE A 114 4.63 -7.60 -10.48
C ILE A 114 4.61 -7.21 -9.00
N GLY A 115 3.63 -7.74 -8.27
CA GLY A 115 3.43 -7.51 -6.84
C GLY A 115 3.49 -8.81 -6.04
N ASN A 116 3.59 -8.66 -4.72
CA ASN A 116 3.55 -9.76 -3.77
C ASN A 116 2.28 -9.63 -2.92
N SER A 117 1.42 -10.64 -2.95
CA SER A 117 0.23 -10.72 -2.09
C SER A 117 0.59 -11.43 -0.78
N MET A 118 0.36 -10.76 0.34
CA MET A 118 0.69 -11.24 1.68
C MET A 118 -0.58 -11.46 2.49
N THR A 119 -0.76 -12.69 3.00
CA THR A 119 -1.87 -13.11 3.86
C THR A 119 -1.41 -13.67 5.21
N ALA A 120 -0.09 -13.77 5.41
CA ALA A 120 0.53 -14.35 6.60
C ALA A 120 0.65 -13.34 7.75
N SER A 121 0.78 -13.86 8.97
CA SER A 121 1.04 -13.06 10.17
C SER A 121 2.36 -12.28 10.11
N GLU A 122 3.32 -12.76 9.32
CA GLU A 122 4.60 -12.10 9.05
C GLU A 122 5.08 -12.46 7.64
N ALA A 123 5.65 -11.50 6.93
CA ALA A 123 6.22 -11.69 5.61
C ALA A 123 7.50 -10.86 5.48
N LEU A 124 8.57 -11.45 4.95
CA LEU A 124 9.84 -10.79 4.67
C LEU A 124 10.06 -10.73 3.15
N LEU A 125 10.12 -9.52 2.62
CA LEU A 125 10.48 -9.29 1.22
C LEU A 125 11.95 -8.83 1.15
N SER A 126 12.82 -9.69 0.62
CA SER A 126 14.22 -9.34 0.35
C SER A 126 14.36 -8.87 -1.09
N ILE A 127 14.86 -7.65 -1.30
CA ILE A 127 15.03 -7.05 -2.62
C ILE A 127 16.51 -7.12 -3.00
N THR A 128 16.81 -7.83 -4.09
CA THR A 128 18.14 -7.85 -4.70
C THR A 128 18.17 -6.96 -5.94
N LYS A 129 19.26 -6.22 -6.12
CA LYS A 129 19.50 -5.41 -7.32
C LYS A 129 19.96 -6.25 -8.50
#